data_AF-A0A7H8IUG5-F1
#
_entry.id   AF-A0A7H8IUG5-F1
#
_cell.length_a   1.000
_cell.length_b   1.000
_cell.length_c   1.000
_cell.angle_alpha   90.00
_cell.angle_beta   90.00
_cell.angle_gamma   90.00
#
_symmetry.space_group_name_H-M   'P 1'
#
loop_
_entity.id
_entity.type
_entity.pdbx_description
1 polymer ?
#
loop_
_entity_poly.entity_id
_entity_poly.type
_entity_poly.pdbx_seq_one_letter_code
_entity_poly.pdbx_strand_id
1 'polypeptide(L)'
;MAVRDLEEASIADDVRTLSWMGLVETRGERLAITPRGRAVHFEAECAVLSARLAEVSVFADALQRRTPSLGAELHALRQLADGAWSVTEAVAYVERCAH
;
A
#
# COMPACT_ATOMS: atom_id res chain seq x y z
N MET A 1 -6.85 -17.80 -10.49
CA MET A 1 -6.35 -16.56 -11.13
C MET A 1 -5.17 -16.97 -12.00
N ALA A 2 -5.31 -16.84 -13.32
CA ALA A 2 -4.16 -17.02 -14.22
C ALA A 2 -3.33 -15.74 -14.13
N VAL A 3 -2.07 -15.86 -13.72
CA VAL A 3 -1.08 -14.77 -13.83
C VAL A 3 -0.82 -14.62 -15.33
N ARG A 4 -1.54 -13.70 -15.97
CA ARG A 4 -1.22 -13.28 -17.33
C ARG A 4 0.00 -12.36 -17.21
N ASP A 5 1.00 -12.61 -18.06
CA ASP A 5 2.25 -11.85 -18.20
C ASP A 5 3.46 -12.34 -17.38
N LEU A 6 3.63 -13.66 -17.23
CA LEU A 6 4.94 -14.23 -16.92
C LEU A 6 5.49 -14.94 -18.16
N GLU A 7 6.50 -14.35 -18.81
CA GLU A 7 7.30 -15.08 -19.79
C GLU A 7 8.08 -16.18 -19.06
N GLU A 8 8.00 -17.41 -19.56
CA GLU A 8 8.59 -18.58 -18.92
C GLU A 8 10.12 -18.45 -18.70
N ALA A 9 10.80 -17.74 -19.61
CA ALA A 9 12.21 -17.39 -19.48
C ALA A 9 12.48 -16.41 -18.32
N SER A 10 11.57 -15.46 -18.06
CA SER A 10 11.65 -14.54 -16.92
C SER A 10 11.52 -15.29 -15.60
N ILE A 11 10.59 -16.27 -15.52
CA ILE A 11 10.36 -17.03 -14.28
C ILE A 11 11.64 -17.72 -13.81
N ALA A 12 12.39 -18.35 -14.71
CA ALA A 12 13.60 -19.07 -14.35
C ALA A 12 14.72 -18.15 -13.83
N ASP A 13 14.83 -16.95 -14.40
CA ASP A 13 15.81 -15.95 -13.97
C ASP A 13 15.39 -15.26 -12.66
N ASP A 14 14.10 -14.97 -12.51
CA ASP A 14 13.51 -14.42 -11.29
C ASP A 14 13.67 -15.40 -10.12
N VAL A 15 13.34 -16.68 -10.32
CA VAL A 15 13.50 -17.72 -9.29
C VAL A 15 14.97 -17.85 -8.90
N ARG A 16 15.90 -17.79 -9.86
CA ARG A 16 17.34 -17.82 -9.59
C ARG A 16 17.78 -16.62 -8.76
N THR A 17 17.35 -15.42 -9.15
CA THR A 17 17.65 -14.17 -8.45
C THR A 17 17.09 -14.19 -7.03
N LEU A 18 15.82 -14.54 -6.86
CA LEU A 18 15.16 -14.63 -5.56
C LEU A 18 15.80 -15.71 -4.66
N SER A 19 16.26 -16.81 -5.25
CA SER A 19 16.98 -17.88 -4.52
C SER A 19 18.36 -17.38 -4.07
N TRP A 20 19.10 -16.70 -4.93
CA TRP A 20 20.39 -16.08 -4.60
C TRP A 20 20.25 -15.02 -3.51
N MET A 21 19.16 -14.24 -3.51
CA MET A 21 18.83 -13.30 -2.45
C MET A 21 18.35 -13.97 -1.15
N GLY A 22 18.11 -15.29 -1.15
CA GLY A 22 17.59 -16.05 -0.02
C GLY A 22 16.13 -15.74 0.33
N LEU A 23 15.35 -15.24 -0.64
CA LEU A 23 13.93 -14.91 -0.46
C LEU A 23 13.02 -16.12 -0.72
N VAL A 24 13.49 -17.05 -1.54
CA VAL A 24 12.82 -18.32 -1.80
C VAL A 24 13.82 -19.47 -1.65
N GLU A 25 13.30 -20.65 -1.36
CA GLU A 25 14.08 -21.88 -1.25
C GLU A 25 13.35 -23.04 -1.94
N THR A 26 14.10 -24.01 -2.42
CA THR A 26 13.53 -25.25 -2.97
C THR A 26 13.32 -26.26 -1.86
N ARG A 27 12.09 -26.78 -1.73
CA ARG A 27 11.71 -27.89 -0.85
C ARG A 27 11.24 -29.06 -1.71
N GLY A 28 12.15 -29.98 -2.03
CA GLY A 28 11.89 -31.05 -2.97
C GLY A 28 11.64 -30.50 -4.37
N GLU A 29 10.47 -30.77 -4.95
CA GLU A 29 10.07 -30.25 -6.26
C GLU A 29 9.31 -28.92 -6.19
N ARG A 30 9.20 -28.30 -5.01
CA ARG A 30 8.41 -27.08 -4.80
C ARG A 30 9.28 -25.91 -4.38
N LEU A 31 8.86 -24.71 -4.77
CA LEU A 31 9.41 -23.46 -4.25
C LEU A 31 8.64 -23.06 -2.98
N ALA A 32 9.36 -22.59 -1.96
CA ALA A 32 8.79 -22.04 -0.74
C ALA A 32 9.37 -20.66 -0.44
N ILE A 33 8.54 -19.72 0.02
CA ILE A 33 8.99 -18.41 0.47
C ILE A 33 9.66 -18.52 1.85
N THR A 34 10.84 -17.95 2.00
CA THR A 34 11.56 -17.93 3.28
C THR A 34 10.93 -16.89 4.22
N PRO A 35 11.21 -16.92 5.54
CA PRO A 35 10.83 -15.82 6.43
C PRO A 35 11.34 -14.45 5.95
N ARG A 36 12.56 -14.39 5.40
CA ARG A 36 13.13 -13.19 4.78
C ARG A 36 12.34 -12.76 3.55
N GLY A 37 11.99 -13.70 2.68
CA GLY A 37 11.13 -13.44 1.52
C GLY A 37 9.79 -12.84 1.91
N ARG A 38 9.14 -13.37 2.96
CA ARG A 38 7.88 -12.82 3.46
C ARG A 38 8.06 -11.39 3.97
N ALA A 39 9.13 -11.10 4.71
CA ALA A 39 9.39 -9.75 5.20
C ALA A 39 9.57 -8.76 4.04
N VAL A 40 10.39 -9.09 3.03
CA VAL A 40 10.60 -8.24 1.85
C VAL A 40 9.32 -8.06 1.04
N HIS A 41 8.51 -9.11 0.91
CA HIS A 41 7.21 -9.01 0.24
C HIS A 41 6.27 -8.04 0.95
N PHE A 42 6.10 -8.19 2.27
CA PHE A 42 5.26 -7.28 3.05
C PHE A 42 5.79 -5.85 3.07
N GLU A 43 7.12 -5.66 3.11
CA GLU A 43 7.73 -4.33 3.00
C GLU A 43 7.39 -3.66 1.66
N ALA A 44 7.47 -4.41 0.56
CA ALA A 44 7.09 -3.91 -0.75
C ALA A 44 5.59 -3.59 -0.84
N GLU A 45 4.72 -4.44 -0.28
CA GLU A 45 3.28 -4.17 -0.22
C GLU A 45 2.97 -2.92 0.61
N CYS A 46 3.59 -2.78 1.78
CA CYS A 46 3.48 -1.60 2.62
C CYS A 46 3.93 -0.33 1.88
N ALA A 47 5.07 -0.38 1.17
CA ALA A 47 5.55 0.76 0.40
C ALA A 47 4.56 1.20 -0.69
N VAL A 48 3.95 0.25 -1.41
CA VAL A 48 2.92 0.53 -2.43
C VAL A 48 1.67 1.16 -1.80
N LEU A 49 1.20 0.60 -0.68
CA LEU A 49 0.03 1.14 0.02
C LEU A 49 0.30 2.53 0.60
N SER A 50 1.47 2.75 1.19
CA SER A 50 1.91 4.06 1.69
C SER A 50 1.98 5.10 0.57
N ALA A 51 2.52 4.75 -0.60
CA ALA A 51 2.54 5.64 -1.75
C ALA A 51 1.11 6.03 -2.19
N ARG A 52 0.20 5.04 -2.23
CA ARG A 52 -1.20 5.29 -2.57
C ARG A 52 -1.93 6.18 -1.56
N LEU A 53 -1.67 6.01 -0.26
CA LEU A 53 -2.24 6.87 0.77
C LEU A 53 -1.70 8.30 0.67
N ALA A 54 -0.41 8.46 0.37
CA ALA A 54 0.18 9.78 0.11
C ALA A 54 -0.48 10.48 -1.10
N GLU A 55 -0.78 9.74 -2.18
CA GLU A 55 -1.54 10.28 -3.32
C GLU A 55 -2.96 10.74 -2.92
N VAL A 56 -3.63 10.00 -2.02
CA VAL A 56 -4.94 10.41 -1.48
C VAL A 56 -4.82 11.72 -0.69
N SER A 57 -3.80 11.87 0.17
CA SER A 57 -3.54 13.11 0.90
C SER A 57 -3.28 14.29 -0.04
N VAL A 58 -2.44 14.09 -1.07
CA VAL A 58 -2.15 15.12 -2.10
C VAL A 58 -3.40 15.49 -2.89
N PHE A 59 -4.24 14.50 -3.23
CA PHE A 59 -5.50 14.75 -3.92
C PHE A 59 -6.47 15.55 -3.05
N ALA A 60 -6.55 15.26 -1.75
CA ALA A 60 -7.35 16.02 -0.80
C ALA A 60 -6.89 17.49 -0.72
N ASP A 61 -5.58 17.75 -0.69
CA ASP A 61 -5.02 19.11 -0.76
C ASP A 61 -5.37 19.83 -2.06
N ALA A 62 -5.32 19.13 -3.19
CA ALA A 62 -5.72 19.68 -4.47
C ALA A 62 -7.22 20.02 -4.50
N LEU A 63 -8.06 19.16 -3.92
CA LEU A 63 -9.50 19.36 -3.88
C LEU A 63 -9.89 20.50 -2.93
N GLN A 64 -9.22 20.63 -1.78
CA GLN A 64 -9.54 21.69 -0.81
C GLN A 64 -9.25 23.08 -1.40
N ARG A 65 -8.17 23.21 -2.17
CA ARG A 65 -7.85 24.45 -2.90
C ARG A 65 -8.94 24.84 -3.91
N ARG A 66 -9.63 23.86 -4.49
CA ARG A 66 -10.72 24.09 -5.45
C ARG A 66 -12.08 24.28 -4.79
N THR A 67 -12.29 23.64 -3.64
CA THR A 67 -13.55 23.64 -2.90
C THR A 67 -13.29 23.89 -1.41
N PRO A 68 -13.06 25.15 -1.00
CA PRO A 68 -12.73 25.48 0.39
C PRO A 68 -13.81 25.09 1.40
N SER A 69 -15.07 24.96 0.97
CA SER A 69 -16.19 24.54 1.82
C SER A 69 -16.07 23.10 2.34
N LEU A 70 -15.23 22.26 1.71
CA LEU A 70 -14.96 20.88 2.16
C LEU A 70 -13.73 20.78 3.07
N GLY A 71 -13.34 21.89 3.72
CA GLY A 71 -12.09 21.96 4.48
C GLY A 71 -12.00 20.94 5.61
N ALA A 72 -13.11 20.69 6.32
CA ALA A 72 -13.16 19.76 7.44
C ALA A 72 -13.06 18.29 6.96
N GLU A 73 -13.83 17.94 5.94
CA GLU A 73 -13.85 16.61 5.33
C GLU A 73 -12.49 16.24 4.74
N LEU A 74 -11.85 17.19 4.06
CA LEU A 74 -10.54 16.96 3.43
C LEU A 74 -9.40 16.95 4.45
N HIS A 75 -9.52 17.68 5.56
CA HIS A 75 -8.62 17.52 6.69
C HIS A 75 -8.74 16.14 7.33
N ALA A 76 -9.96 15.69 7.61
CA ALA A 76 -10.20 14.36 8.16
C ALA A 76 -9.68 13.24 7.23
N LEU A 77 -9.86 13.39 5.91
CA LEU A 77 -9.35 12.44 4.92
C LEU A 77 -7.82 12.33 4.94
N ARG A 78 -7.10 13.45 5.09
CA ARG A 78 -5.62 13.43 5.22
C ARG A 78 -5.18 12.74 6.48
N GLN A 79 -5.76 13.09 7.64
CA GLN A 79 -5.40 12.45 8.90
C GLN A 79 -5.66 10.94 8.89
N LEU A 80 -6.73 10.51 8.21
CA LEU A 80 -7.00 9.09 8.00
C LEU A 80 -5.97 8.45 7.06
N ALA A 81 -5.62 9.10 5.95
CA ALA A 81 -4.67 8.58 4.98
C ALA A 81 -3.25 8.49 5.56
N ASP A 82 -2.85 9.45 6.38
CA ASP A 82 -1.57 9.47 7.09
C ASP A 82 -1.53 8.46 8.26
N GLY A 83 -2.66 7.79 8.55
CA GLY A 83 -2.79 6.83 9.66
C GLY A 83 -2.79 7.48 11.05
N ALA A 84 -2.88 8.81 11.13
CA ALA A 84 -2.94 9.54 12.39
C ALA A 84 -4.28 9.36 13.10
N TRP A 85 -5.38 9.22 12.34
CA TRP A 85 -6.73 9.00 12.84
C TRP A 85 -7.30 7.67 12.38
N SER A 86 -8.10 7.06 13.24
CA SER A 86 -9.06 6.04 12.87
C SER A 86 -10.23 6.64 12.09
N VAL A 87 -11.00 5.78 11.42
CA VAL A 87 -12.24 6.20 10.73
C VAL A 87 -13.22 6.86 11.72
N THR A 88 -13.32 6.34 12.95
CA THR A 88 -14.20 6.89 13.98
C THR A 88 -13.82 8.32 14.37
N GLU A 89 -12.52 8.60 14.55
CA GLU A 89 -12.03 9.95 14.87
C GLU A 89 -12.26 10.93 13.72
N ALA A 90 -12.02 10.49 12.48
CA ALA A 90 -12.25 11.29 11.28
C ALA A 90 -13.73 11.68 11.12
N VAL A 91 -14.66 10.75 11.31
CA VAL A 91 -16.10 11.03 11.24
C VAL A 91 -16.53 12.00 12.34
N ALA A 92 -16.12 11.74 13.59
CA ALA A 92 -16.47 12.60 14.71
C ALA A 92 -15.90 14.04 14.56
N TYR A 93 -14.77 14.20 13.88
CA TYR A 93 -14.25 15.52 13.55
C TYR A 93 -15.16 16.27 12.57
N VAL A 94 -15.57 15.64 11.47
CA VAL A 94 -16.43 16.25 10.46
C VAL A 94 -17.79 16.65 11.06
N GLU A 95 -18.40 15.77 11.86
CA GLU A 95 -19.67 16.07 12.54
C GLU A 95 -19.58 17.30 13.44
N ARG A 96 -18.49 17.43 14.20
CA ARG A 96 -18.27 18.61 15.06
C ARG A 96 -18.07 19.90 14.27
N CYS A 97 -17.48 19.84 13.09
CA CYS A 97 -17.27 21.03 12.25
C CYS A 97 -18.53 21.46 11.48
N ALA A 98 -19.55 20.59 11.39
CA ALA A 98 -20.83 20.90 10.74
C ALA A 98 -21.83 21.63 11.67
N HIS A 99 -21.51 21.75 12.96
CA HIS A 99 -22.31 22.40 14.00
C HIS A 99 -21.69 23.72 14.45
#